data_AF-A0A418MA05-F1
#
_entry.id   AF-A0A418MA05-F1
#
_cell.length_a   1.000
_cell.length_b   1.000
_cell.length_c   1.000
_cell.angle_alpha   90.00
_cell.angle_beta   90.00
_cell.angle_gamma   90.00
#
_symmetry.space_group_name_H-M   'P 1'
#
loop_
_entity.id
_entity.type
_entity.pdbx_description
1 polymer ?
#
loop_
_entity_poly.entity_id
_entity_poly.type
_entity_poly.pdbx_seq_one_letter_code
_entity_poly.pdbx_strand_id
1 'polypeptide(L)'
;MSSTDWGLWRMRRWGFFDQKDRALRVSVSGPVGCGKTSLVEKLGWALKEEFSLAVVTNGLVSTVDAKKLRETGVLPKERITGIETGVTPRGQTRDSTVLNLGVAAQLERRFPDLDIILIEGGADNRTGMVSPRLVDLSIYMIDTGQGEHTPRQGGPGVCTSDLLIINKLDLAHRVGASLAGMARDARQMRGDRPFLFTNLFGGTGAAGAGEVAAWLRRQYVTKRWHNDLTAATDSSHPATTGASRGIHDSPLSPGQTDAICVPPWAD
;
A
#
# COMPACT_ATOMS: atom_id res chain seq x y z
N MET A 1 11.28 -18.64 0.93
CA MET A 1 9.96 -18.72 1.56
C MET A 1 9.84 -20.12 2.15
N SER A 2 9.56 -20.24 3.45
CA SER A 2 9.59 -21.53 4.13
C SER A 2 8.32 -22.34 3.84
N SER A 3 8.39 -23.66 4.02
CA SER A 3 7.28 -24.61 3.84
C SER A 3 6.07 -24.32 4.74
N THR A 4 6.26 -23.55 5.81
CA THR A 4 5.23 -23.22 6.79
C THR A 4 4.22 -22.19 6.26
N ASP A 5 4.68 -21.24 5.43
CA ASP A 5 3.82 -20.22 4.80
C ASP A 5 2.80 -20.83 3.82
N TRP A 6 3.18 -21.94 3.17
CA TRP A 6 2.31 -22.69 2.25
C TRP A 6 1.16 -23.43 2.96
N GLY A 7 1.39 -23.91 4.19
CA GLY A 7 0.40 -24.63 4.98
C GLY A 7 -0.73 -23.73 5.48
N LEU A 8 -0.37 -22.53 5.95
CA LEU A 8 -1.30 -21.54 6.48
C LEU A 8 -2.18 -20.92 5.39
N TRP A 9 -1.65 -20.73 4.18
CA TRP A 9 -2.43 -20.31 3.02
C TRP A 9 -3.50 -21.34 2.63
N ARG A 10 -3.22 -22.64 2.71
CA ARG A 10 -4.23 -23.70 2.50
C ARG A 10 -5.29 -23.75 3.60
N MET A 11 -4.94 -23.48 4.85
CA MET A 11 -5.90 -23.49 5.96
C MET A 11 -6.95 -22.37 5.84
N ARG A 12 -6.59 -21.22 5.26
CA ARG A 12 -7.54 -20.15 4.91
C ARG A 12 -8.61 -20.59 3.90
N ARG A 13 -8.29 -21.50 2.98
CA ARG A 13 -9.27 -22.07 2.03
C ARG A 13 -10.36 -22.90 2.71
N TRP A 14 -10.15 -23.33 3.95
CA TRP A 14 -11.04 -24.19 4.73
C TRP A 14 -11.76 -23.47 5.89
N GLY A 15 -11.76 -22.14 5.93
CA GLY A 15 -12.68 -21.37 6.78
C GLY A 15 -12.40 -21.39 8.29
N PHE A 16 -11.18 -21.75 8.74
CA PHE A 16 -10.85 -21.79 10.17
C PHE A 16 -10.58 -20.41 10.82
N PHE A 17 -10.51 -19.33 10.04
CA PHE A 17 -10.23 -17.96 10.52
C PHE A 17 -11.21 -16.97 9.87
N ASP A 18 -12.45 -16.98 10.35
CA ASP A 18 -13.58 -16.24 9.77
C ASP A 18 -14.13 -15.16 10.73
N GLN A 19 -13.30 -14.17 11.06
CA GLN A 19 -13.83 -12.84 11.37
C GLN A 19 -13.13 -11.82 10.49
N LYS A 20 -13.78 -11.51 9.36
CA LYS A 20 -13.34 -10.50 8.41
C LYS A 20 -14.10 -9.20 8.73
N ASP A 21 -13.60 -8.39 9.66
CA ASP A 21 -14.30 -7.14 10.04
C ASP A 21 -14.43 -6.16 8.88
N ARG A 22 -13.44 -6.13 7.99
CA ARG A 22 -13.44 -5.40 6.71
C ARG A 22 -12.23 -5.75 5.84
N ALA A 23 -12.26 -5.32 4.59
CA ALA A 23 -11.11 -5.44 3.69
C ALA A 23 -9.92 -4.59 4.16
N LEU A 24 -8.70 -5.04 3.83
CA LEU A 24 -7.48 -4.26 4.02
C LEU A 24 -7.47 -3.09 3.03
N ARG A 25 -7.39 -1.86 3.53
CA ARG A 25 -7.42 -0.65 2.71
C ARG A 25 -6.00 -0.13 2.52
N VAL A 26 -5.56 -0.01 1.28
CA VAL A 26 -4.20 0.37 0.92
C VAL A 26 -4.23 1.63 0.07
N SER A 27 -3.64 2.73 0.54
CA SER A 27 -3.54 3.93 -0.30
C SER A 27 -2.37 3.84 -1.28
N VAL A 28 -2.59 4.32 -2.51
CA VAL A 28 -1.53 4.65 -3.47
C VAL A 28 -1.59 6.15 -3.73
N SER A 29 -0.60 6.88 -3.23
CA SER A 29 -0.56 8.35 -3.27
C SER A 29 0.76 8.86 -3.84
N GLY A 30 0.79 10.13 -4.25
CA GLY A 30 1.98 10.74 -4.86
C GLY A 30 1.67 11.78 -5.92
N PRO A 31 2.70 12.47 -6.44
CA PRO A 31 2.55 13.56 -7.40
C PRO A 31 1.85 13.20 -8.72
N VAL A 32 1.44 14.23 -9.45
CA VAL A 32 0.87 14.09 -10.79
C VAL A 32 1.90 13.38 -11.68
N GLY A 33 1.46 12.35 -12.41
CA GLY A 33 2.30 11.67 -13.39
C GLY A 33 3.33 10.69 -12.85
N CYS A 34 3.44 10.45 -11.53
CA CYS A 34 4.42 9.49 -10.99
C CYS A 34 4.07 8.01 -11.25
N GLY A 35 2.88 7.72 -11.79
CA GLY A 35 2.47 6.38 -12.21
C GLY A 35 1.55 5.63 -11.24
N LYS A 36 0.81 6.33 -10.37
CA LYS A 36 -0.17 5.72 -9.43
C LYS A 36 -1.15 4.77 -10.09
N THR A 37 -1.89 5.25 -11.10
CA THR A 37 -2.87 4.43 -11.82
C THR A 37 -2.22 3.20 -12.46
N SER A 38 -1.02 3.34 -13.03
CA SER A 38 -0.26 2.22 -13.60
C SER A 38 0.16 1.20 -12.54
N LEU A 39 0.52 1.65 -11.33
CA LEU A 39 0.81 0.74 -10.23
C LEU A 39 -0.46 0.00 -9.79
N VAL A 40 -1.57 0.71 -9.60
CA VAL A 40 -2.87 0.14 -9.20
C VAL A 40 -3.33 -0.91 -10.21
N GLU A 41 -3.22 -0.63 -11.51
CA GLU A 41 -3.53 -1.59 -12.57
C GLU A 41 -2.66 -2.85 -12.45
N LYS A 42 -1.34 -2.68 -12.35
CA LYS A 42 -0.41 -3.83 -12.31
C LYS A 42 -0.52 -4.63 -11.03
N LEU A 43 -0.81 -3.99 -9.89
CA LEU A 43 -1.14 -4.69 -8.66
C LEU A 43 -2.44 -5.48 -8.81
N GLY A 44 -3.46 -4.91 -9.45
CA GLY A 44 -4.69 -5.61 -9.79
C GLY A 44 -4.41 -6.90 -10.56
N TRP A 45 -3.64 -6.83 -11.65
CA TRP A 45 -3.25 -8.02 -12.42
C TRP A 45 -2.44 -9.04 -11.61
N ALA A 46 -1.51 -8.56 -10.76
CA ALA A 46 -0.63 -9.42 -9.99
C ALA A 46 -1.30 -10.10 -8.79
N LEU A 47 -2.47 -9.63 -8.35
CA LEU A 47 -3.10 -10.06 -7.10
C LEU A 47 -4.53 -10.59 -7.26
N LYS A 48 -5.23 -10.30 -8.36
CA LYS A 48 -6.66 -10.64 -8.52
C LYS A 48 -7.00 -12.13 -8.52
N GLU A 49 -6.03 -12.99 -8.82
CA GLU A 49 -6.22 -14.45 -8.78
C GLU A 49 -6.08 -15.01 -7.36
N GLU A 50 -5.48 -14.25 -6.45
CA GLU A 50 -5.20 -14.66 -5.06
C GLU A 50 -6.08 -13.93 -4.03
N PHE A 51 -6.54 -12.72 -4.37
CA PHE A 51 -7.31 -11.86 -3.48
C PHE A 51 -8.55 -11.34 -4.19
N SER A 52 -9.65 -11.24 -3.46
CA SER A 52 -10.81 -10.47 -3.92
C SER A 52 -10.49 -8.98 -3.81
N LEU A 53 -10.38 -8.29 -4.94
CA LEU A 53 -9.95 -6.89 -5.01
C LEU A 53 -11.08 -5.93 -5.36
N ALA A 54 -10.93 -4.68 -4.92
CA ALA A 54 -11.64 -3.53 -5.46
C ALA A 54 -10.71 -2.32 -5.50
N VAL A 55 -11.06 -1.34 -6.35
CA VAL A 55 -10.31 -0.10 -6.52
C VAL A 55 -11.24 1.09 -6.34
N VAL A 56 -10.77 2.08 -5.58
CA VAL A 56 -11.36 3.41 -5.47
C VAL A 56 -10.37 4.42 -6.01
N THR A 57 -10.72 5.13 -7.09
CA THR A 57 -9.87 6.21 -7.63
C THR A 57 -10.47 7.56 -7.29
N ASN A 58 -9.65 8.51 -6.86
CA ASN A 58 -10.11 9.86 -6.56
C ASN A 58 -9.67 10.87 -7.63
N GLY A 59 -10.60 11.70 -8.08
CA GLY A 59 -10.34 12.82 -8.97
C GLY A 59 -10.92 14.13 -8.45
N LEU A 60 -10.29 15.25 -8.84
CA LEU A 60 -10.76 16.58 -8.46
C LEU A 60 -12.08 16.92 -9.18
N VAL A 61 -12.11 16.77 -10.50
CA VAL A 61 -13.23 17.15 -11.39
C VAL A 61 -13.57 16.07 -12.43
N SER A 62 -13.00 14.87 -12.33
CA SER A 62 -13.26 13.81 -13.30
C SER A 62 -12.96 12.42 -12.73
N THR A 63 -13.56 11.38 -13.32
CA THR A 63 -13.29 9.95 -13.02
C THR A 63 -12.43 9.25 -14.08
N VAL A 64 -11.57 10.01 -14.78
CA VAL A 64 -10.78 9.49 -15.91
C VAL A 64 -9.95 8.26 -15.54
N ASP A 65 -9.36 8.23 -14.35
CA ASP A 65 -8.51 7.10 -13.93
C ASP A 65 -9.33 5.82 -13.68
N ALA A 66 -10.50 5.93 -13.05
CA ALA A 66 -11.45 4.81 -12.96
C ALA A 66 -11.91 4.32 -14.35
N LYS A 67 -12.15 5.23 -15.29
CA LYS A 67 -12.52 4.85 -16.67
C LYS A 67 -11.41 4.06 -17.34
N LYS A 68 -10.17 4.57 -17.29
CA LYS A 68 -8.99 3.88 -17.84
C LYS A 68 -8.81 2.48 -17.23
N LEU A 69 -8.90 2.36 -15.91
CA LEU A 69 -8.79 1.06 -15.23
C LEU A 69 -9.89 0.07 -15.65
N ARG A 70 -11.12 0.55 -15.90
CA ARG A 70 -12.20 -0.31 -16.42
C ARG A 70 -11.94 -0.75 -17.86
N GLU A 71 -11.30 0.09 -18.68
CA GLU A 71 -10.95 -0.23 -20.07
C GLU A 71 -9.84 -1.27 -20.16
N THR A 72 -8.94 -1.36 -19.17
CA THR A 72 -7.90 -2.39 -19.16
C THR A 72 -8.45 -3.79 -18.89
N GLY A 73 -9.64 -3.90 -18.29
CA GLY A 73 -10.23 -5.18 -17.90
C GLY A 73 -9.52 -5.86 -16.72
N VAL A 74 -8.74 -5.09 -15.94
CA VAL A 74 -8.01 -5.63 -14.77
C VAL A 74 -8.96 -6.28 -13.76
N LEU A 75 -10.12 -5.66 -13.52
CA LEU A 75 -11.18 -6.14 -12.63
C LEU A 75 -12.55 -5.94 -13.28
N PRO A 76 -13.60 -6.67 -12.85
CA PRO A 76 -14.99 -6.34 -13.16
C PRO A 76 -15.30 -4.87 -12.88
N LYS A 77 -16.09 -4.22 -13.75
CA LYS A 77 -16.32 -2.76 -13.69
C LYS A 77 -16.94 -2.32 -12.37
N GLU A 78 -17.75 -3.18 -11.76
CA GLU A 78 -18.45 -2.99 -10.50
C GLU A 78 -17.51 -2.95 -9.29
N ARG A 79 -16.27 -3.44 -9.45
CA ARG A 79 -15.21 -3.42 -8.43
C ARG A 79 -14.29 -2.20 -8.57
N ILE A 80 -14.52 -1.32 -9.55
CA ILE A 80 -13.76 -0.09 -9.75
C ILE A 80 -14.71 1.10 -9.60
N THR A 81 -14.49 1.92 -8.58
CA THR A 81 -15.30 3.11 -8.29
C THR A 81 -14.46 4.38 -8.44
N GLY A 82 -14.92 5.31 -9.26
CA GLY A 82 -14.34 6.66 -9.34
C GLY A 82 -15.13 7.64 -8.48
N ILE A 83 -14.43 8.47 -7.70
CA ILE A 83 -15.02 9.53 -6.88
C ILE A 83 -14.57 10.88 -7.44
N GLU A 84 -15.53 11.72 -7.79
CA GLU A 84 -15.30 13.14 -8.04
C GLU A 84 -15.52 13.89 -6.73
N THR A 85 -14.46 14.51 -6.24
CA THR A 85 -14.42 14.97 -4.86
C THR A 85 -14.62 16.47 -4.73
N GLY A 86 -14.33 17.26 -5.78
CA GLY A 86 -14.39 18.73 -5.75
C GLY A 86 -13.41 19.39 -4.77
N VAL A 87 -12.56 18.61 -4.09
CA VAL A 87 -11.60 19.08 -3.09
C VAL A 87 -10.19 18.62 -3.41
N THR A 88 -9.19 19.33 -2.87
CA THR A 88 -7.78 19.00 -3.08
C THR A 88 -7.46 17.58 -2.61
N PRO A 89 -6.46 16.90 -3.19
CA PRO A 89 -6.06 15.54 -2.80
C PRO A 89 -5.96 15.32 -1.29
N ARG A 90 -5.33 16.26 -0.58
CA ARG A 90 -5.27 16.24 0.89
C ARG A 90 -6.67 16.23 1.53
N GLY A 91 -7.60 17.03 1.02
CA GLY A 91 -8.99 17.03 1.45
C GLY A 91 -9.66 15.66 1.31
N GLN A 92 -9.37 14.94 0.22
CA GLN A 92 -9.99 13.66 -0.14
C GLN A 92 -9.60 12.51 0.80
N THR A 93 -8.33 12.47 1.20
CA THR A 93 -7.74 11.33 1.91
C THR A 93 -7.33 11.63 3.34
N ARG A 94 -7.31 12.91 3.75
CA ARG A 94 -6.92 13.33 5.10
C ARG A 94 -7.99 14.16 5.79
N ASP A 95 -8.31 15.33 5.24
CA ASP A 95 -9.10 16.32 5.99
C ASP A 95 -10.59 15.94 6.06
N SER A 96 -11.14 15.27 5.04
CA SER A 96 -12.47 14.65 5.08
C SER A 96 -12.48 13.31 4.34
N THR A 97 -12.50 12.22 5.11
CA THR A 97 -12.43 10.85 4.58
C THR A 97 -13.81 10.23 4.34
N VAL A 98 -14.88 10.96 4.62
CA VAL A 98 -16.26 10.43 4.69
C VAL A 98 -16.70 9.80 3.37
N LEU A 99 -16.43 10.44 2.22
CA LEU A 99 -16.80 9.91 0.91
C LEU A 99 -16.08 8.59 0.62
N ASN A 100 -14.76 8.56 0.81
CA ASN A 100 -13.96 7.35 0.61
C ASN A 100 -14.38 6.22 1.56
N LEU A 101 -14.65 6.53 2.83
CA LEU A 101 -15.16 5.57 3.82
C LEU A 101 -16.53 5.02 3.43
N GLY A 102 -17.43 5.88 2.97
CA GLY A 102 -18.77 5.49 2.51
C GLY A 102 -18.71 4.55 1.31
N VAL A 103 -17.86 4.86 0.32
CA VAL A 103 -17.63 4.02 -0.86
C VAL A 103 -16.97 2.69 -0.48
N ALA A 104 -15.95 2.70 0.38
CA ALA A 104 -15.32 1.47 0.86
C ALA A 104 -16.33 0.56 1.56
N ALA A 105 -17.16 1.11 2.45
CA ALA A 105 -18.20 0.35 3.14
C ALA A 105 -19.29 -0.19 2.18
N GLN A 106 -19.61 0.54 1.11
CA GLN A 106 -20.52 0.04 0.07
C GLN A 106 -19.92 -1.13 -0.71
N LEU A 107 -18.64 -1.05 -1.07
CA LEU A 107 -17.93 -2.14 -1.74
C LEU A 107 -17.84 -3.39 -0.85
N GLU A 108 -17.52 -3.22 0.44
CA GLU A 108 -17.47 -4.31 1.43
C GLU A 108 -18.84 -4.99 1.60
N ARG A 109 -19.94 -4.23 1.62
CA ARG A 109 -21.29 -4.81 1.63
C ARG A 109 -21.66 -5.53 0.34
N ARG A 110 -21.25 -4.99 -0.81
CA ARG A 110 -21.56 -5.54 -2.13
C ARG A 110 -20.76 -6.80 -2.44
N PHE A 111 -19.53 -6.88 -1.93
CA PHE A 111 -18.59 -7.97 -2.14
C PHE A 111 -18.12 -8.49 -0.77
N PRO A 112 -18.90 -9.36 -0.10
CA PRO A 112 -18.53 -9.88 1.23
C PRO A 112 -17.19 -10.64 1.26
N ASP A 113 -16.76 -11.14 0.11
CA ASP A 113 -15.49 -11.82 -0.10
C ASP A 113 -14.29 -10.86 -0.21
N LEU A 114 -14.49 -9.54 -0.22
CA LEU A 114 -13.46 -8.54 -0.52
C LEU A 114 -12.29 -8.56 0.46
N ASP A 115 -11.08 -8.80 -0.03
CA ASP A 115 -9.85 -8.89 0.75
C ASP A 115 -9.11 -7.56 0.86
N ILE A 116 -8.98 -6.86 -0.27
CA ILE A 116 -8.16 -5.64 -0.36
C ILE A 116 -8.92 -4.59 -1.18
N ILE A 117 -8.91 -3.36 -0.69
CA ILE A 117 -9.31 -2.17 -1.44
C ILE A 117 -8.09 -1.31 -1.70
N LEU A 118 -7.73 -1.14 -2.97
CA LEU A 118 -6.74 -0.17 -3.39
C LEU A 118 -7.40 1.20 -3.53
N ILE A 119 -6.94 2.18 -2.77
CA ILE A 119 -7.43 3.55 -2.81
C ILE A 119 -6.38 4.42 -3.48
N GLU A 120 -6.58 4.72 -4.76
CA GLU A 120 -5.76 5.67 -5.49
C GLU A 120 -6.12 7.09 -5.03
N GLY A 121 -5.19 7.75 -4.34
CA GLY A 121 -5.33 9.14 -3.95
C GLY A 121 -5.21 10.06 -5.15
N GLY A 122 -5.90 11.20 -5.09
CA GLY A 122 -5.70 12.29 -6.05
C GLY A 122 -4.24 12.73 -6.09
N ALA A 123 -3.83 13.39 -7.17
CA ALA A 123 -2.45 13.78 -7.37
C ALA A 123 -2.01 14.89 -6.41
N ASP A 124 -1.27 14.53 -5.36
CA ASP A 124 -0.86 15.43 -4.27
C ASP A 124 0.63 15.82 -4.36
N ASN A 125 1.02 16.90 -3.71
CA ASN A 125 2.43 17.25 -3.55
C ASN A 125 3.08 16.42 -2.42
N ARG A 126 4.27 16.85 -1.97
CA ARG A 126 5.08 16.24 -0.89
C ARG A 126 4.32 16.13 0.46
N THR A 127 3.23 16.89 0.52
CA THR A 127 2.05 16.86 1.39
C THR A 127 1.39 15.55 1.71
N GLY A 128 1.47 14.59 0.78
CA GLY A 128 0.54 13.47 0.66
C GLY A 128 0.55 12.48 1.80
N MET A 129 -0.10 12.88 2.89
CA MET A 129 -0.42 12.05 4.04
C MET A 129 -1.86 11.57 3.91
N VAL A 130 -2.08 10.29 4.18
CA VAL A 130 -3.42 9.69 4.22
C VAL A 130 -3.83 9.50 5.67
N SER A 131 -5.11 9.70 5.96
CA SER A 131 -5.65 9.47 7.30
C SER A 131 -5.57 7.99 7.67
N PRO A 132 -5.05 7.64 8.86
CA PRO A 132 -5.12 6.27 9.40
C PRO A 132 -6.55 5.77 9.59
N ARG A 133 -7.55 6.67 9.61
CA ARG A 133 -8.97 6.28 9.64
C ARG A 133 -9.43 5.68 8.31
N LEU A 134 -8.77 6.05 7.21
CA LEU A 134 -9.14 5.61 5.86
C LEU A 134 -8.41 4.35 5.45
N VAL A 135 -7.12 4.24 5.76
CA VAL A 135 -6.25 3.15 5.28
C VAL A 135 -5.45 2.47 6.37
N ASP A 136 -5.14 1.21 6.13
CA ASP A 136 -4.31 0.35 6.98
C ASP A 136 -2.83 0.38 6.57
N LEU A 137 -2.58 0.63 5.28
CA LEU A 137 -1.26 0.71 4.67
C LEU A 137 -1.20 1.86 3.65
N SER A 138 -0.03 2.44 3.52
CA SER A 138 0.24 3.56 2.63
C SER A 138 1.45 3.33 1.74
N ILE A 139 1.23 3.41 0.44
CA ILE A 139 2.26 3.46 -0.59
C ILE A 139 2.34 4.89 -1.11
N TYR A 140 3.53 5.48 -1.04
CA TYR A 140 3.80 6.80 -1.62
C TYR A 140 4.74 6.67 -2.81
N MET A 141 4.41 7.32 -3.91
CA MET A 141 5.15 7.24 -5.17
C MET A 141 5.76 8.58 -5.54
N ILE A 142 7.05 8.57 -5.85
CA ILE A 142 7.77 9.62 -6.58
C ILE A 142 8.37 9.01 -7.86
N ASP A 143 8.96 9.81 -8.73
CA ASP A 143 9.66 9.32 -9.91
C ASP A 143 10.94 10.09 -10.20
N THR A 144 11.86 9.45 -10.93
CA THR A 144 13.18 10.05 -11.26
C THR A 144 13.04 11.33 -12.08
N GLY A 145 11.97 11.47 -12.89
CA GLY A 145 11.68 12.65 -13.69
C GLY A 145 11.43 13.92 -12.86
N GLN A 146 11.19 13.78 -11.56
CA GLN A 146 11.04 14.89 -10.62
C GLN A 146 12.40 15.44 -10.14
N GLY A 147 13.49 14.75 -10.47
CA GLY A 147 14.86 15.10 -10.16
C GLY A 147 15.41 14.36 -8.93
N GLU A 148 16.73 14.17 -8.91
CA GLU A 148 17.46 13.44 -7.86
C GLU A 148 17.17 13.93 -6.44
N HIS A 149 16.96 15.23 -6.30
CA HIS A 149 16.74 15.89 -5.01
C HIS A 149 15.37 15.61 -4.37
N THR A 150 14.47 14.91 -5.07
CA THR A 150 13.08 14.68 -4.61
C THR A 150 13.01 13.96 -3.27
N PRO A 151 13.78 12.87 -3.00
CA PRO A 151 13.74 12.21 -1.70
C PRO A 151 14.19 13.11 -0.55
N ARG A 152 15.28 13.88 -0.69
CA ARG A 152 15.78 14.77 0.39
C ARG A 152 14.86 15.95 0.72
N GLN A 153 13.93 16.30 -0.17
CA GLN A 153 12.91 17.29 0.15
C GLN A 153 11.92 16.78 1.20
N GLY A 154 11.84 15.46 1.41
CA GLY A 154 11.06 14.86 2.49
C GLY A 154 9.55 15.07 2.34
N GLY A 155 8.91 15.29 3.49
CA GLY A 155 7.46 15.38 3.63
C GLY A 155 6.84 14.05 4.09
N PRO A 156 5.62 14.07 4.65
CA PRO A 156 5.02 12.89 5.26
C PRO A 156 4.95 11.68 4.31
N GLY A 157 4.64 11.89 3.03
CA GLY A 157 4.61 10.80 2.05
C GLY A 157 5.96 10.10 1.91
N VAL A 158 7.05 10.86 1.84
CA VAL A 158 8.42 10.31 1.73
C VAL A 158 8.92 9.77 3.06
N CYS A 159 8.60 10.39 4.19
CA CYS A 159 9.19 10.00 5.48
C CYS A 159 8.42 8.88 6.19
N THR A 160 7.08 8.87 6.09
CA THR A 160 6.22 8.06 6.98
C THR A 160 5.38 7.00 6.28
N SER A 161 5.32 6.97 4.95
CA SER A 161 4.62 5.89 4.24
C SER A 161 5.21 4.51 4.56
N ASP A 162 4.36 3.48 4.57
CA ASP A 162 4.78 2.10 4.81
C ASP A 162 5.71 1.59 3.70
N LEU A 163 5.51 2.08 2.47
CA LEU A 163 6.40 1.83 1.34
C LEU A 163 6.54 3.09 0.46
N LEU A 164 7.79 3.50 0.19
CA LEU A 164 8.11 4.48 -0.83
C LEU A 164 8.46 3.77 -2.14
N ILE A 165 7.92 4.25 -3.26
CA ILE A 165 8.30 3.81 -4.59
C ILE A 165 8.94 4.98 -5.34
N ILE A 166 10.09 4.72 -5.94
CA ILE A 166 10.81 5.63 -6.82
C ILE A 166 10.72 5.06 -8.24
N ASN A 167 9.70 5.50 -8.99
CA ASN A 167 9.34 4.95 -10.28
C ASN A 167 10.15 5.58 -11.44
N LYS A 168 10.04 4.98 -12.63
CA LYS A 168 10.62 5.44 -13.90
C LYS A 168 12.16 5.54 -13.87
N LEU A 169 12.85 4.60 -13.24
CA LEU A 169 14.34 4.62 -13.22
C LEU A 169 14.99 4.65 -14.60
N ASP A 170 14.31 4.15 -15.63
CA ASP A 170 14.74 4.24 -17.02
C ASP A 170 14.94 5.70 -17.49
N LEU A 171 14.26 6.67 -16.87
CA LEU A 171 14.42 8.09 -17.15
C LEU A 171 15.60 8.74 -16.43
N ALA A 172 16.19 8.10 -15.41
CA ALA A 172 17.17 8.73 -14.52
C ALA A 172 18.34 9.36 -15.30
N HIS A 173 18.92 8.62 -16.24
CA HIS A 173 20.01 9.10 -17.10
C HIS A 173 19.59 10.28 -18.00
N ARG A 174 18.33 10.33 -18.44
CA ARG A 174 17.81 11.38 -19.33
C ARG A 174 17.62 12.70 -18.60
N VAL A 175 17.39 12.66 -17.29
CA VAL A 175 17.14 13.84 -16.45
C VAL A 175 18.31 14.16 -15.51
N GLY A 176 19.45 13.48 -15.70
CA GLY A 176 20.66 13.68 -14.89
C GLY A 176 20.47 13.33 -13.41
N ALA A 177 19.59 12.37 -13.09
CA ALA A 177 19.37 11.92 -11.72
C ALA A 177 20.25 10.72 -11.36
N SER A 178 21.03 10.83 -10.28
CA SER A 178 21.76 9.68 -9.72
C SER A 178 20.83 8.79 -8.90
N LEU A 179 20.68 7.52 -9.30
CA LEU A 179 19.93 6.54 -8.51
C LEU A 179 20.59 6.29 -7.15
N ALA A 180 21.92 6.29 -7.08
CA ALA A 180 22.66 6.18 -5.82
C ALA A 180 22.38 7.38 -4.90
N GLY A 181 22.37 8.59 -5.45
CA GLY A 181 22.00 9.81 -4.72
C GLY A 181 20.57 9.74 -4.17
N MET A 182 19.60 9.33 -5.00
CA MET A 182 18.22 9.13 -4.57
C MET A 182 18.09 8.06 -3.48
N ALA A 183 18.85 6.96 -3.58
CA ALA A 183 18.84 5.88 -2.60
C ALA A 183 19.39 6.33 -1.25
N ARG A 184 20.50 7.07 -1.25
CA ARG A 184 21.09 7.68 -0.05
C ARG A 184 20.10 8.63 0.61
N ASP A 185 19.53 9.56 -0.16
CA ASP A 185 18.61 10.58 0.34
C ASP A 185 17.31 9.93 0.86
N ALA A 186 16.80 8.88 0.20
CA ALA A 186 15.65 8.11 0.68
C ALA A 186 15.93 7.41 2.02
N ARG A 187 17.09 6.75 2.18
CA ARG A 187 17.50 6.13 3.46
C ARG A 187 17.58 7.16 4.57
N GLN A 188 18.19 8.31 4.30
CA GLN A 188 18.32 9.40 5.28
C GLN A 188 16.94 9.87 5.78
N MET A 189 15.97 10.02 4.88
CA MET A 189 14.64 10.53 5.25
C MET A 189 13.72 9.48 5.87
N ARG A 190 14.00 8.19 5.69
CA ARG A 190 13.10 7.08 6.04
C ARG A 190 13.58 6.20 7.18
N GLY A 191 14.87 6.25 7.51
CA GLY A 191 15.50 5.26 8.40
C GLY A 191 15.31 3.86 7.83
N ASP A 192 14.79 2.95 8.65
CA ASP A 192 14.59 1.55 8.27
C ASP A 192 13.34 1.28 7.41
N ARG A 193 12.52 2.30 7.13
CA ARG A 193 11.30 2.11 6.31
C ARG A 193 11.66 1.78 4.86
N PRO A 194 11.04 0.75 4.27
CA PRO A 194 11.45 0.25 2.97
C PRO A 194 11.13 1.25 1.86
N PHE A 195 11.93 1.23 0.81
CA PHE A 195 11.65 1.86 -0.47
C PHE A 195 12.10 0.96 -1.62
N LEU A 196 11.48 1.12 -2.79
CA LEU A 196 11.78 0.34 -3.99
C LEU A 196 11.97 1.26 -5.20
N PHE A 197 13.02 1.02 -5.98
CA PHE A 197 13.12 1.56 -7.33
C PHE A 197 12.28 0.71 -8.27
N THR A 198 11.42 1.33 -9.07
CA THR A 198 10.55 0.60 -10.01
C THR A 198 10.57 1.14 -11.43
N ASN A 199 10.40 0.22 -12.38
CA ASN A 199 10.05 0.58 -13.76
C ASN A 199 8.76 -0.14 -14.13
N LEU A 200 7.65 0.59 -14.05
CA LEU A 200 6.34 0.03 -14.39
C LEU A 200 6.12 -0.10 -15.90
N PHE A 201 6.85 0.61 -16.77
CA PHE A 201 6.66 0.57 -18.22
C PHE A 201 7.45 -0.54 -18.94
N GLY A 202 8.27 -1.29 -18.21
CA GLY A 202 9.09 -2.37 -18.74
C GLY A 202 10.54 -1.94 -18.95
N GLY A 203 11.47 -2.76 -18.47
CA GLY A 203 12.92 -2.53 -18.52
C GLY A 203 13.64 -3.55 -17.65
N THR A 204 14.86 -3.92 -18.04
CA THR A 204 15.68 -4.90 -17.31
C THR A 204 16.28 -4.27 -16.04
N GLY A 205 16.35 -5.05 -14.95
CA GLY A 205 17.18 -4.73 -13.79
C GLY A 205 16.53 -3.91 -12.66
N ALA A 206 15.21 -3.69 -12.67
CA ALA A 206 14.51 -3.04 -11.58
C ALA A 206 13.27 -3.80 -11.12
N ALA A 207 12.83 -3.52 -9.88
CA ALA A 207 11.59 -4.08 -9.37
C ALA A 207 10.40 -3.64 -10.24
N GLY A 208 9.55 -4.58 -10.59
CA GLY A 208 8.28 -4.32 -11.24
C GLY A 208 7.16 -4.16 -10.21
N ALA A 209 5.93 -4.36 -10.68
CA ALA A 209 4.80 -4.49 -9.77
C ALA A 209 4.82 -5.79 -8.95
N GLY A 210 5.61 -6.79 -9.37
CA GLY A 210 5.71 -8.09 -8.70
C GLY A 210 6.27 -8.00 -7.28
N GLU A 211 7.32 -7.21 -7.08
CA GLU A 211 7.94 -6.99 -5.78
C GLU A 211 7.03 -6.17 -4.86
N VAL A 212 6.31 -5.19 -5.41
CA VAL A 212 5.30 -4.44 -4.65
C VAL A 212 4.14 -5.36 -4.24
N ALA A 213 3.70 -6.24 -5.15
CA ALA A 213 2.69 -7.24 -4.85
C ALA A 213 3.19 -8.25 -3.80
N ALA A 214 4.46 -8.67 -3.86
CA ALA A 214 5.08 -9.54 -2.86
C ALA A 214 5.17 -8.87 -1.48
N TRP A 215 5.52 -7.58 -1.44
CA TRP A 215 5.47 -6.78 -0.21
C TRP A 215 4.04 -6.72 0.33
N LEU A 216 3.05 -6.43 -0.50
CA LEU A 216 1.65 -6.34 -0.08
C LEU A 216 1.11 -7.70 0.41
N ARG A 217 1.47 -8.82 -0.23
CA ARG A 217 1.16 -10.18 0.27
C ARG A 217 1.65 -10.37 1.71
N ARG A 218 2.91 -10.01 1.99
CA ARG A 218 3.47 -10.11 3.35
C ARG A 218 2.72 -9.22 4.33
N GLN A 219 2.46 -7.96 3.97
CA GLN A 219 1.73 -7.04 4.85
C GLN A 219 0.30 -7.49 5.12
N TYR A 220 -0.39 -8.04 4.11
CA TYR A 220 -1.74 -8.55 4.27
C TYR A 220 -1.79 -9.72 5.26
N VAL A 221 -0.80 -10.61 5.21
CA VAL A 221 -0.64 -11.66 6.22
C VAL A 221 -0.41 -11.02 7.59
N THR A 222 0.66 -10.23 7.76
CA THR A 222 1.03 -9.62 9.06
C THR A 222 -0.09 -8.82 9.71
N LYS A 223 -0.78 -7.94 8.96
CA LYS A 223 -1.86 -7.10 9.50
C LYS A 223 -3.09 -7.91 9.89
N ARG A 224 -3.38 -8.99 9.16
CA ARG A 224 -4.49 -9.89 9.51
C ARG A 224 -4.20 -10.65 10.81
N TRP A 225 -2.98 -11.15 10.99
CA TRP A 225 -2.58 -11.79 12.25
C TRP A 225 -2.70 -10.86 13.47
N HIS A 226 -2.32 -9.59 13.31
CA HIS A 226 -2.46 -8.63 14.42
C HIS A 226 -3.91 -8.35 14.78
N ASN A 227 -4.79 -8.19 13.78
CA ASN A 227 -6.21 -7.93 14.03
C ASN A 227 -6.91 -9.12 14.72
N ASP A 228 -6.57 -10.35 14.33
CA ASP A 228 -7.15 -11.57 14.93
C ASP A 228 -6.75 -11.71 16.42
N LEU A 229 -5.52 -11.33 16.80
CA LEU A 229 -5.06 -11.36 18.19
C LEU A 229 -5.72 -10.28 19.05
N THR A 230 -5.91 -9.06 18.53
CA THR A 230 -6.62 -7.99 19.25
C THR A 230 -8.12 -8.28 19.40
N ALA A 231 -8.77 -8.86 18.39
CA ALA A 231 -10.18 -9.25 18.46
C ALA A 231 -10.40 -10.41 19.46
N ALA A 232 -9.44 -11.34 19.56
CA ALA A 232 -9.45 -12.41 20.56
C ALA A 232 -9.31 -11.87 21.99
N THR A 233 -8.59 -10.76 22.21
CA THR A 233 -8.46 -10.14 23.54
C THR A 233 -9.67 -9.29 23.94
N ASP A 234 -10.38 -8.69 22.98
CA ASP A 234 -11.59 -7.88 23.24
C ASP A 234 -12.85 -8.74 23.46
N SER A 235 -12.88 -9.97 22.93
CA SER A 235 -13.99 -10.92 23.14
C SER A 235 -13.92 -11.69 24.47
N SER A 236 -12.86 -11.49 25.28
CA SER A 236 -12.69 -12.13 26.59
C SER A 236 -12.94 -11.17 27.77
N HIS A 237 -14.12 -10.55 27.84
CA HIS A 237 -14.61 -9.91 29.07
C HIS A 237 -15.79 -10.70 29.67
N PRO A 238 -15.57 -11.61 30.63
CA PRO A 238 -16.50 -11.79 31.72
C PRO A 238 -16.12 -10.81 32.84
N ALA A 239 -17.09 -10.06 33.34
CA ALA A 239 -16.94 -9.32 34.59
C ALA A 239 -16.62 -10.31 35.71
N THR A 240 -15.41 -10.26 36.29
CA THR A 240 -15.19 -10.48 37.74
C THR A 240 -13.76 -10.17 38.19
N THR A 241 -13.74 -9.55 39.36
CA THR A 241 -12.66 -9.18 40.30
C THR A 241 -11.47 -10.13 40.46
N GLY A 242 -10.27 -9.54 40.56
CA GLY A 242 -9.30 -9.85 41.63
C GLY A 242 -8.08 -10.71 41.28
N ALA A 243 -6.92 -10.22 41.77
CA ALA A 243 -5.64 -10.89 41.98
C ALA A 243 -4.60 -10.92 40.83
N SER A 244 -3.58 -10.09 41.04
CA SER A 244 -2.26 -10.07 40.40
C SER A 244 -1.52 -11.41 40.48
N ARG A 245 -0.84 -11.79 39.39
CA ARG A 245 0.45 -12.50 39.41
C ARG A 245 1.17 -12.33 38.07
N GLY A 246 2.42 -11.88 38.14
CA GLY A 246 3.24 -11.54 36.99
C GLY A 246 3.73 -12.75 36.21
N ILE A 247 3.96 -12.53 34.92
CA ILE A 247 4.71 -13.42 34.03
C ILE A 247 5.67 -12.52 33.25
N HIS A 248 6.95 -12.92 33.23
CA HIS A 248 8.08 -12.24 32.63
C HIS A 248 7.89 -12.02 31.12
N ASP A 249 7.95 -10.76 30.70
CA ASP A 249 8.20 -10.37 29.31
C ASP A 249 9.68 -10.56 28.96
N SER A 250 9.96 -11.30 27.90
CA SER A 250 11.22 -11.23 27.16
C SER A 250 10.91 -10.78 25.74
N PRO A 251 11.34 -9.60 25.30
CA PRO A 251 11.10 -9.16 23.93
C PRO A 251 12.03 -9.91 22.97
N LEU A 252 11.44 -10.59 21.98
CA LEU A 252 12.17 -11.05 20.81
C LEU A 252 12.74 -9.84 20.06
N SER A 253 14.05 -9.86 19.89
CA SER A 253 14.87 -8.85 19.22
C SER A 253 14.50 -8.68 17.73
N PRO A 254 14.25 -7.45 17.23
CA PRO A 254 14.09 -7.21 15.81
C PRO A 254 15.47 -7.10 15.16
N GLY A 255 15.88 -8.15 14.44
CA GLY A 255 17.19 -8.22 13.81
C GLY A 255 17.17 -9.11 12.58
N GLN A 256 16.36 -8.79 11.57
CA GLN A 256 16.58 -9.24 10.19
C GLN A 256 16.31 -8.07 9.25
N THR A 257 17.39 -7.46 8.80
CA THR A 257 17.42 -6.48 7.71
C THR A 257 17.13 -7.21 6.40
N ASP A 258 15.88 -7.14 5.93
CA ASP A 258 15.51 -7.64 4.61
C ASP A 258 16.21 -6.80 3.54
N ALA A 259 17.05 -7.46 2.75
CA ALA A 259 17.85 -6.86 1.68
C ALA A 259 16.97 -6.06 0.71
N ILE A 260 17.14 -4.74 0.75
CA ILE A 260 16.63 -3.79 -0.23
C ILE A 260 17.38 -4.04 -1.54
N CYS A 261 16.65 -4.40 -2.60
CA CYS A 261 17.21 -4.63 -3.93
C CYS A 261 17.62 -3.28 -4.55
N VAL A 262 18.85 -2.84 -4.25
CA VAL A 262 19.56 -1.88 -5.10
C VAL A 262 20.10 -2.70 -6.28
N PRO A 263 19.84 -2.31 -7.55
CA PRO A 263 20.42 -3.01 -8.67
C PRO A 263 21.96 -3.02 -8.56
N PRO A 264 22.64 -4.14 -8.81
CA PRO A 264 24.10 -4.27 -8.64
C PRO A 264 24.94 -3.40 -9.60
N TRP A 265 24.30 -2.63 -10.49
CA TRP A 265 24.93 -1.69 -11.42
C TRP A 265 24.76 -0.22 -10.98
N ALA A 266 24.22 0.05 -9.79
CA ALA A 266 23.94 1.40 -9.29
C ALA A 266 25.15 2.08 -8.60
N ASP A 267 26.37 1.60 -8.86
CA ASP A 267 27.64 2.26 -8.50
C ASP A 267 28.27 2.94 -9.74
#